data_AF-A0A382Z4K0-F1
#
_entry.id   AF-A0A382Z4K0-F1
#
_cell.length_a   1.000
_cell.length_b   1.000
_cell.length_c   1.000
_cell.angle_alpha   90.00
_cell.angle_beta   90.00
_cell.angle_gamma   90.00
#
_symmetry.space_group_name_H-M   'P 1'
#
loop_
_entity.id
_entity.type
_entity.pdbx_description
1 polymer ?
#
loop_
_entity_poly.entity_id
_entity_poly.type
_entity_poly.pdbx_seq_one_letter_code
_entity_poly.pdbx_strand_id
1 'polypeptide(L)'
;MIEYYPDAEHWHSADPAARGFDSARLTDALEFAATQEITASKDLTEMIPKGERHPYDRQLGPIKSRSAAAGLVVKDGYLIGQFGPVDSVEVTFSCSKSYLSATAGLAYDDGLIDDLHNPVGDSVKDGGFDSAHNTQITWRHLLQQTSEWEGELFGVPDWIDRGRQVNSTPGMEAGTIGGSAAASENYRNLQTPGTFWEYNDVRVNRTALSLLRLYQTPLPEILKTRIMDPIGASQTWQWHG
;
A
#
# COMPACT_ATOMS: atom_id res chain seq x y z
N MET A 1 -18.15 27.71 -12.48
CA MET A 1 -17.28 27.10 -13.50
C MET A 1 -17.76 25.68 -13.69
N ILE A 2 -17.80 25.18 -14.93
CA ILE A 2 -18.05 23.75 -15.17
C ILE A 2 -16.81 23.01 -14.67
N GLU A 3 -17.01 22.09 -13.73
CA GLU A 3 -15.95 21.23 -13.22
C GLU A 3 -15.55 20.24 -14.32
N TYR A 4 -14.26 20.20 -14.65
CA TYR A 4 -13.72 19.30 -15.65
C TYR A 4 -13.26 18.02 -14.95
N TYR A 5 -13.77 16.89 -15.44
CA TYR A 5 -13.29 15.57 -15.06
C TYR A 5 -12.71 14.93 -16.33
N PRO A 6 -11.41 14.57 -16.34
CA PRO A 6 -10.81 13.93 -17.51
C PRO A 6 -11.45 12.56 -17.75
N ASP A 7 -11.56 12.17 -19.02
CA ASP A 7 -11.89 10.79 -19.36
C ASP A 7 -10.65 9.89 -19.26
N ALA A 8 -10.88 8.58 -19.37
CA ALA A 8 -9.84 7.57 -19.16
C ALA A 8 -8.67 7.66 -20.15
N GLU A 9 -8.89 8.20 -21.35
CA GLU A 9 -7.93 8.19 -22.45
C GLU A 9 -7.39 9.58 -22.78
N HIS A 10 -8.14 10.64 -22.48
CA HIS A 10 -7.85 12.00 -22.91
C HIS A 10 -7.82 12.97 -21.74
N TRP A 11 -6.61 13.22 -21.25
CA TRP A 11 -6.36 14.26 -20.25
C TRP A 11 -6.02 15.58 -20.93
N HIS A 12 -6.82 16.62 -20.66
CA HIS A 12 -6.50 17.95 -21.12
C HIS A 12 -5.39 18.58 -20.28
N SER A 13 -4.39 19.13 -20.97
CA SER A 13 -3.40 19.99 -20.34
C SER A 13 -3.93 21.41 -20.20
N ALA A 14 -3.50 22.11 -19.14
CA ALA A 14 -3.77 23.53 -18.95
C ALA A 14 -2.48 24.30 -18.65
N ASP A 15 -2.44 25.57 -19.03
CA ASP A 15 -1.40 26.49 -18.60
C ASP A 15 -1.41 26.58 -17.06
N PRO A 16 -0.28 26.33 -16.38
CA PRO A 16 -0.17 26.48 -14.93
C PRO A 16 -0.65 27.84 -14.43
N ALA A 17 -0.37 28.93 -15.16
CA ALA A 17 -0.77 30.28 -14.79
C ALA A 17 -2.30 30.43 -14.75
N ALA A 18 -3.00 29.82 -15.70
CA ALA A 18 -4.47 29.78 -15.73
C ALA A 18 -5.07 28.99 -14.55
N ARG A 19 -4.26 28.22 -13.83
CA ARG A 19 -4.63 27.39 -12.67
C ARG A 19 -4.05 27.90 -11.35
N GLY A 20 -3.52 29.12 -11.34
CA GLY A 20 -3.02 29.78 -10.13
C GLY A 20 -1.62 29.37 -9.71
N PHE A 21 -0.85 28.75 -10.61
CA PHE A 21 0.56 28.43 -10.39
C PHE A 21 1.45 29.48 -11.04
N ASP A 22 2.63 29.70 -10.44
CA ASP A 22 3.73 30.37 -11.12
C ASP A 22 4.34 29.38 -12.12
N SER A 23 4.12 29.61 -13.41
CA SER A 23 4.56 28.68 -14.47
C SER A 23 6.07 28.48 -14.47
N ALA A 24 6.87 29.52 -14.18
CA ALA A 24 8.33 29.38 -14.14
C ALA A 24 8.76 28.51 -12.97
N ARG A 25 8.22 28.76 -11.77
CA ARG A 25 8.56 27.95 -10.59
C ARG A 25 8.09 26.50 -10.69
N LEU A 26 6.96 26.24 -11.34
CA LEU A 26 6.51 24.88 -11.57
C LEU A 26 7.42 24.15 -12.55
N THR A 27 7.83 24.81 -13.63
CA THR A 27 8.82 24.27 -14.58
C THR A 27 10.14 23.95 -13.87
N ASP A 28 10.69 24.90 -13.10
CA ASP A 28 11.92 24.68 -12.32
C ASP A 28 11.80 23.47 -11.38
N ALA A 29 10.64 23.30 -10.73
CA ALA A 29 10.39 22.17 -9.83
C ALA A 29 10.32 20.82 -10.57
N LEU A 30 9.69 20.78 -11.74
CA LEU A 30 9.60 19.57 -12.57
C LEU A 30 10.96 19.20 -13.15
N GLU A 31 11.71 20.18 -13.64
CA GLU A 31 13.09 19.98 -14.13
C GLU A 31 14.00 19.48 -13.02
N PHE A 32 13.93 20.09 -11.83
CA PHE A 32 14.65 19.61 -10.67
C PHE A 32 14.25 18.17 -10.35
N ALA A 33 12.96 17.85 -10.21
CA ALA A 33 12.49 16.50 -9.88
C ALA A 33 12.93 15.45 -10.93
N ALA A 34 12.95 15.81 -12.21
CA ALA A 34 13.44 14.93 -13.28
C ALA A 34 14.94 14.57 -13.15
N THR A 35 15.71 15.36 -12.40
CA THR A 35 17.12 15.04 -12.08
C THR A 35 17.28 14.21 -10.80
N GLN A 36 16.23 14.05 -10.00
CA GLN A 36 16.26 13.34 -8.71
C GLN A 36 15.97 11.84 -8.86
N GLU A 37 16.80 11.14 -9.64
CA GLU A 37 16.74 9.68 -9.72
C GLU A 37 17.30 9.03 -8.43
N ILE A 38 16.71 7.91 -8.03
CA ILE A 38 17.19 7.15 -6.87
C ILE A 38 18.35 6.23 -7.27
N THR A 39 19.24 5.97 -6.33
CA THR A 39 20.38 5.04 -6.49
C THR A 39 19.99 3.58 -6.49
N ALA A 40 18.72 3.27 -6.17
CA ALA A 40 18.21 1.92 -6.18
C ALA A 40 18.13 1.32 -7.59
N SER A 41 18.36 0.01 -7.70
CA SER A 41 18.39 -0.70 -8.98
C SER A 41 17.11 -0.52 -9.79
N LYS A 42 17.26 -0.55 -11.11
CA LYS A 42 16.10 -0.67 -12.01
C LYS A 42 15.52 -2.08 -12.00
N ASP A 43 16.34 -3.08 -11.72
CA ASP A 43 15.87 -4.42 -11.44
C ASP A 43 15.39 -4.49 -9.98
N LEU A 44 14.08 -4.43 -9.78
CA LEU A 44 13.50 -4.45 -8.44
C LEU A 44 13.76 -5.78 -7.72
N THR A 45 14.12 -6.88 -8.40
CA THR A 45 14.50 -8.13 -7.73
C THR A 45 15.76 -7.97 -6.87
N GLU A 46 16.60 -6.98 -7.17
CA GLU A 46 17.77 -6.64 -6.37
C GLU A 46 17.41 -5.89 -5.08
N MET A 47 16.21 -5.31 -5.01
CA MET A 47 15.72 -4.51 -3.88
C MET A 47 14.85 -5.29 -2.90
N ILE A 48 14.39 -6.49 -3.26
CA ILE A 48 13.52 -7.32 -2.42
C ILE A 48 14.36 -8.29 -1.59
N PRO A 49 13.90 -8.65 -0.37
CA PRO A 49 14.56 -9.68 0.43
C PRO A 49 14.78 -11.00 -0.29
N LYS A 50 15.99 -11.56 -0.13
CA LYS A 50 16.46 -12.80 -0.78
C LYS A 50 16.61 -13.98 0.18
N GLY A 51 16.11 -13.85 1.40
CA GLY A 51 16.23 -14.87 2.45
C GLY A 51 17.58 -14.90 3.18
N GLU A 52 18.49 -13.97 2.89
CA GLU A 52 19.85 -13.94 3.46
C GLU A 52 19.87 -13.71 4.97
N ARG A 53 18.97 -12.85 5.46
CA ARG A 53 18.82 -12.60 6.91
C ARG A 53 18.05 -13.72 7.60
N HIS A 54 16.97 -14.15 6.96
CA HIS A 54 16.15 -15.27 7.40
C HIS A 54 15.39 -15.87 6.22
N PRO A 55 15.18 -17.20 6.12
CA PRO A 55 14.45 -17.82 5.01
C PRO A 55 13.02 -17.30 4.77
N TYR A 56 12.40 -16.68 5.78
CA TYR A 56 11.07 -16.06 5.71
C TYR A 56 11.08 -14.63 5.15
N ASP A 57 12.23 -13.96 5.19
CA ASP A 57 12.42 -12.62 4.63
C ASP A 57 12.75 -12.74 3.13
N ARG A 58 11.72 -13.08 2.34
CA ARG A 58 11.84 -13.45 0.92
C ARG A 58 10.71 -12.87 0.08
N GLN A 59 10.95 -12.79 -1.22
CA GLN A 59 9.91 -12.54 -2.22
C GLN A 59 8.85 -13.66 -2.27
N LEU A 60 7.57 -13.29 -2.33
CA LEU A 60 6.44 -14.23 -2.52
C LEU A 60 5.73 -14.07 -3.87
N GLY A 61 5.58 -12.82 -4.33
CA GLY A 61 4.86 -12.48 -5.56
C GLY A 61 5.79 -12.01 -6.68
N PRO A 62 5.27 -11.87 -7.92
CA PRO A 62 6.05 -11.37 -9.04
C PRO A 62 6.49 -9.92 -8.80
N ILE A 63 7.65 -9.57 -9.37
CA ILE A 63 8.13 -8.20 -9.45
C ILE A 63 8.71 -7.97 -10.84
N LYS A 64 8.70 -6.72 -11.30
CA LYS A 64 9.25 -6.33 -12.60
C LYS A 64 10.32 -5.24 -12.42
N SER A 65 11.10 -4.97 -13.45
CA SER A 65 11.95 -3.79 -13.47
C SER A 65 11.12 -2.50 -13.43
N ARG A 66 11.60 -1.49 -12.70
CA ARG A 66 11.00 -0.15 -12.67
C ARG A 66 11.44 0.68 -13.87
N SER A 67 10.59 1.61 -14.28
CA SER A 67 10.96 2.62 -15.28
C SER A 67 11.83 3.73 -14.68
N ALA A 68 12.22 4.69 -15.53
CA ALA A 68 12.83 5.93 -15.07
C ALA A 68 11.86 6.72 -14.18
N ALA A 69 12.40 7.57 -13.30
CA ALA A 69 11.59 8.47 -12.48
C ALA A 69 10.56 9.25 -13.33
N ALA A 70 9.33 9.32 -12.83
CA ALA A 70 8.22 10.01 -13.46
C ALA A 70 7.41 10.77 -12.41
N GLY A 71 6.74 11.84 -12.83
CA GLY A 71 5.86 12.61 -11.98
C GLY A 71 4.91 13.45 -12.80
N LEU A 72 3.75 13.74 -12.23
CA LEU A 72 2.72 14.57 -12.83
C LEU A 72 2.07 15.44 -11.77
N VAL A 73 1.57 16.60 -12.17
CA VAL A 73 0.82 17.53 -11.32
C VAL A 73 -0.53 17.78 -11.96
N VAL A 74 -1.59 17.50 -11.19
CA VAL A 74 -2.98 17.65 -11.62
C VAL A 74 -3.63 18.73 -10.78
N LYS A 75 -4.36 19.64 -11.43
CA LYS A 75 -5.15 20.69 -10.78
C LYS A 75 -6.51 20.83 -11.44
N ASP A 76 -7.56 20.66 -10.65
CA ASP A 76 -8.97 20.79 -11.07
C ASP A 76 -9.29 19.94 -12.31
N GLY A 77 -8.74 18.71 -12.35
CA GLY A 77 -8.90 17.76 -13.45
C GLY A 77 -7.91 17.93 -14.62
N TYR A 78 -7.13 19.01 -14.66
CA TYR A 78 -6.17 19.27 -15.75
C TYR A 78 -4.76 18.84 -15.39
N LEU A 79 -4.05 18.31 -16.38
CA LEU A 79 -2.61 18.13 -16.30
C LEU A 79 -1.93 19.51 -16.44
N ILE A 80 -1.16 19.93 -15.44
CA ILE A 80 -0.44 21.21 -15.48
C ILE A 80 1.08 21.04 -15.51
N GLY A 81 1.56 19.79 -15.50
CA GLY A 81 2.99 19.51 -15.61
C GLY A 81 3.28 18.03 -15.44
N GLN A 82 4.31 17.55 -16.11
CA GLN A 82 4.79 16.18 -15.99
C GLN A 82 6.25 16.04 -16.41
N PHE A 83 6.88 14.96 -15.98
CA PHE A 83 8.18 14.51 -16.46
C PHE A 83 8.24 12.97 -16.45
N GLY A 84 9.07 12.40 -17.32
CA GLY A 84 9.28 10.96 -17.39
C GLY A 84 8.09 10.15 -17.95
N PRO A 85 8.17 8.81 -17.88
CA PRO A 85 7.18 7.90 -18.46
C PRO A 85 5.94 7.71 -17.57
N VAL A 86 5.09 8.74 -17.46
CA VAL A 86 3.91 8.75 -16.57
C VAL A 86 2.85 7.68 -16.89
N ASP A 87 2.83 7.17 -18.13
CA ASP A 87 1.90 6.11 -18.55
C ASP A 87 2.40 4.69 -18.24
N SER A 88 3.60 4.56 -17.65
CA SER A 88 4.13 3.25 -17.30
C SER A 88 3.39 2.67 -16.09
N VAL A 89 2.96 1.42 -16.21
CA VAL A 89 2.46 0.64 -15.07
C VAL A 89 3.64 0.30 -14.17
N GLU A 90 3.66 0.76 -12.92
CA GLU A 90 4.76 0.53 -11.98
C GLU A 90 4.35 -0.32 -10.77
N VAL A 91 5.33 -0.96 -10.13
CA VAL A 91 5.11 -1.65 -8.84
C VAL A 91 4.93 -0.58 -7.77
N THR A 92 3.72 -0.49 -7.22
CA THR A 92 3.36 0.60 -6.30
C THR A 92 3.74 0.33 -4.83
N PHE A 93 4.30 -0.85 -4.53
CA PHE A 93 4.70 -1.29 -3.20
C PHE A 93 3.61 -1.00 -2.15
N SER A 94 3.89 -0.11 -1.19
CA SER A 94 3.01 0.12 -0.04
C SER A 94 1.83 1.03 -0.34
N CYS A 95 1.74 1.63 -1.53
CA CYS A 95 0.49 2.25 -1.99
C CYS A 95 -0.67 1.24 -2.02
N SER A 96 -0.37 -0.05 -2.18
CA SER A 96 -1.35 -1.15 -2.10
C SER A 96 -2.21 -1.13 -0.82
N LYS A 97 -1.65 -0.66 0.30
CA LYS A 97 -2.36 -0.49 1.57
C LYS A 97 -3.52 0.50 1.47
N SER A 98 -3.40 1.50 0.60
CA SER A 98 -4.48 2.46 0.35
C SER A 98 -5.63 1.82 -0.43
N TYR A 99 -5.33 0.90 -1.35
CA TYR A 99 -6.38 0.12 -2.03
C TYR A 99 -7.12 -0.79 -1.03
N LEU A 100 -6.39 -1.44 -0.11
CA LEU A 100 -7.01 -2.21 0.96
C LEU A 100 -7.87 -1.36 1.90
N SER A 101 -7.42 -0.15 2.23
CA SER A 101 -8.22 0.81 3.01
C SER A 101 -9.51 1.18 2.29
N ALA A 102 -9.44 1.46 0.99
CA ALA A 102 -10.61 1.79 0.19
C ALA A 102 -11.59 0.61 0.07
N THR A 103 -11.10 -0.62 -0.13
CA THR A 103 -11.97 -1.81 -0.16
C THR A 103 -12.58 -2.12 1.20
N ALA A 104 -11.90 -1.80 2.31
CA ALA A 104 -12.51 -1.87 3.65
C ALA A 104 -13.60 -0.81 3.84
N GLY A 105 -13.41 0.41 3.32
CA GLY A 105 -14.44 1.45 3.32
C GLY A 105 -15.71 1.00 2.57
N LEU A 106 -15.55 0.39 1.40
CA LEU A 106 -16.66 -0.21 0.67
C LEU A 106 -17.35 -1.34 1.46
N ALA A 107 -16.59 -2.13 2.23
CA ALA A 107 -17.15 -3.22 3.03
C ALA A 107 -18.00 -2.68 4.18
N TYR A 108 -17.58 -1.54 4.75
CA TYR A 108 -18.36 -0.80 5.73
C TYR A 108 -19.65 -0.25 5.12
N ASP A 109 -19.55 0.41 3.97
CA ASP A 109 -20.72 0.96 3.26
C ASP A 109 -21.73 -0.12 2.84
N ASP A 110 -21.24 -1.31 2.49
CA ASP A 110 -22.06 -2.47 2.13
C ASP A 110 -22.65 -3.21 3.35
N GLY A 111 -22.31 -2.80 4.58
CA GLY A 111 -22.75 -3.46 5.82
C GLY A 111 -22.09 -4.82 6.07
N LEU A 112 -20.96 -5.11 5.41
CA LEU A 112 -20.13 -6.29 5.74
C LEU A 112 -19.26 -6.04 6.97
N ILE A 113 -18.96 -4.78 7.26
CA ILE A 113 -18.35 -4.31 8.50
C ILE A 113 -19.32 -3.32 9.15
N ASP A 114 -20.10 -3.75 10.13
CA ASP A 114 -21.09 -2.88 10.80
C ASP A 114 -20.44 -1.79 11.67
N ASP A 115 -19.40 -2.17 12.42
CA ASP A 115 -18.64 -1.28 13.30
C ASP A 115 -17.15 -1.65 13.24
N LEU A 116 -16.30 -0.65 13.05
CA LEU A 116 -14.85 -0.81 13.06
C LEU A 116 -14.30 -1.25 14.42
N HIS A 117 -15.06 -1.05 15.50
CA HIS A 117 -14.72 -1.49 16.84
C HIS A 117 -15.11 -2.95 17.13
N ASN A 118 -15.82 -3.62 16.22
CA ASN A 118 -16.11 -5.03 16.40
C ASN A 118 -14.85 -5.89 16.20
N PRO A 119 -14.68 -6.95 17.00
CA PRO A 119 -13.68 -7.98 16.76
C PRO A 119 -13.78 -8.54 15.34
N VAL A 120 -12.64 -8.65 14.65
CA VAL A 120 -12.59 -9.21 13.29
C VAL A 120 -13.06 -10.67 13.31
N GLY A 121 -12.69 -11.39 14.37
CA GLY A 121 -13.08 -12.78 14.61
C GLY A 121 -14.59 -13.00 14.68
N ASP A 122 -15.42 -11.97 14.86
CA ASP A 122 -16.88 -12.12 14.85
C ASP A 122 -17.43 -12.44 13.45
N SER A 123 -16.77 -11.90 12.42
CA SER A 123 -17.20 -12.02 11.01
C SER A 123 -16.29 -12.93 10.18
N VAL A 124 -15.02 -13.07 10.58
CA VAL A 124 -14.03 -13.92 9.88
C VAL A 124 -13.70 -15.15 10.72
N LYS A 125 -14.18 -16.32 10.28
CA LYS A 125 -14.07 -17.61 10.99
C LYS A 125 -13.04 -18.57 10.38
N ASP A 126 -11.85 -18.07 10.08
CA ASP A 126 -10.77 -18.85 9.47
C ASP A 126 -9.69 -19.33 10.46
N GLY A 127 -9.95 -19.18 11.77
CA GLY A 127 -9.03 -19.54 12.86
C GLY A 127 -7.96 -18.49 13.17
N GLY A 128 -7.79 -17.47 12.32
CA GLY A 128 -6.76 -16.45 12.48
C GLY A 128 -6.93 -15.55 13.71
N PHE A 129 -8.10 -15.58 14.34
CA PHE A 129 -8.47 -14.74 15.49
C PHE A 129 -8.87 -15.53 16.74
N ASP A 130 -8.62 -16.84 16.80
CA ASP A 130 -9.13 -17.70 17.88
C ASP A 130 -8.29 -17.65 19.17
N SER A 131 -7.06 -17.13 19.11
CA SER A 131 -6.19 -17.03 20.29
C SER A 131 -6.69 -15.97 21.28
N ALA A 132 -6.38 -16.15 22.57
CA ALA A 132 -6.75 -15.17 23.60
C ALA A 132 -6.21 -13.75 23.30
N HIS A 133 -5.10 -13.65 22.57
CA HIS A 133 -4.57 -12.39 22.08
C HIS A 133 -5.35 -11.86 20.88
N ASN A 134 -5.46 -12.65 19.82
CA ASN A 134 -6.04 -12.17 18.55
C ASN A 134 -7.56 -11.93 18.62
N THR A 135 -8.27 -12.56 19.56
CA THR A 135 -9.71 -12.32 19.78
C THR A 135 -10.04 -10.86 20.14
N GLN A 136 -9.06 -10.09 20.64
CA GLN A 136 -9.22 -8.67 20.99
C GLN A 136 -9.06 -7.73 19.78
N ILE A 137 -8.68 -8.26 18.61
CA ILE A 137 -8.33 -7.44 17.45
C ILE A 137 -9.59 -7.02 16.70
N THR A 138 -9.74 -5.71 16.54
CA THR A 138 -10.86 -5.08 15.84
C THR A 138 -10.46 -4.69 14.42
N TRP A 139 -11.45 -4.42 13.56
CA TRP A 139 -11.20 -3.88 12.22
C TRP A 139 -10.40 -2.57 12.26
N ARG A 140 -10.68 -1.71 13.24
CA ARG A 140 -9.92 -0.48 13.48
C ARG A 140 -8.45 -0.77 13.76
N HIS A 141 -8.15 -1.77 14.58
CA HIS A 141 -6.75 -2.13 14.88
C HIS A 141 -6.01 -2.63 13.63
N LEU A 142 -6.67 -3.43 12.78
CA LEU A 142 -6.10 -3.87 11.50
C LEU A 142 -5.82 -2.68 10.56
N LEU A 143 -6.78 -1.77 10.40
CA LEU A 143 -6.69 -0.62 9.48
C LEU A 143 -5.73 0.47 9.97
N GLN A 144 -5.49 0.56 11.28
CA GLN A 144 -4.57 1.52 11.89
C GLN A 144 -3.16 0.94 12.14
N GLN A 145 -2.91 -0.32 11.76
CA GLN A 145 -1.65 -1.03 12.04
C GLN A 145 -1.27 -1.02 13.53
N THR A 146 -2.27 -1.22 14.38
CA THR A 146 -2.11 -1.36 15.84
C THR A 146 -2.61 -2.71 16.34
N SER A 147 -2.80 -3.68 15.44
CA SER A 147 -3.43 -4.96 15.77
C SER A 147 -2.63 -5.83 16.70
N GLU A 148 -1.29 -5.72 16.70
CA GLU A 148 -0.45 -6.68 17.40
C GLU A 148 -0.78 -8.13 16.99
N TRP A 149 -1.33 -8.35 15.79
CA TRP A 149 -1.73 -9.68 15.35
C TRP A 149 -0.54 -10.62 15.28
N GLU A 150 -0.71 -11.81 15.86
CA GLU A 150 0.28 -12.88 15.86
C GLU A 150 -0.18 -14.07 15.04
N GLY A 151 0.73 -14.59 14.22
CA GLY A 151 0.50 -15.82 13.45
C GLY A 151 1.39 -15.89 12.21
N GLU A 152 1.02 -16.78 11.30
CA GLU A 152 1.72 -17.01 10.03
C GLU A 152 0.77 -16.88 8.85
N LEU A 153 1.21 -16.20 7.79
CA LEU A 153 0.52 -16.16 6.51
C LEU A 153 1.49 -16.54 5.39
N PHE A 154 1.05 -17.45 4.52
CA PHE A 154 1.80 -17.87 3.33
C PHE A 154 3.24 -18.34 3.64
N GLY A 155 3.43 -19.01 4.79
CA GLY A 155 4.75 -19.48 5.22
C GLY A 155 5.66 -18.36 5.74
N VAL A 156 5.10 -17.23 6.17
CA VAL A 156 5.80 -16.07 6.74
C VAL A 156 5.15 -15.66 8.06
N PRO A 157 5.87 -15.76 9.20
CA PRO A 157 5.35 -15.39 10.51
C PRO A 157 5.41 -13.89 10.75
N ASP A 158 4.46 -13.33 11.51
CA ASP A 158 4.37 -11.88 11.76
C ASP A 158 5.59 -11.30 12.46
N TRP A 159 6.28 -12.12 13.27
CA TRP A 159 7.45 -11.70 14.02
C TRP A 159 8.59 -11.22 13.12
N ILE A 160 8.61 -11.63 11.84
CA ILE A 160 9.63 -11.20 10.87
C ILE A 160 9.71 -9.67 10.75
N ASP A 161 8.58 -9.00 10.92
CA ASP A 161 8.45 -7.54 10.81
C ASP A 161 8.36 -6.83 12.18
N ARG A 162 8.33 -7.55 13.30
CA ARG A 162 8.26 -6.90 14.62
C ARG A 162 9.45 -5.98 14.83
N GLY A 163 9.22 -4.78 15.34
CA GLY A 163 10.29 -3.80 15.60
C GLY A 163 10.91 -3.18 14.35
N ARG A 164 10.31 -3.41 13.16
CA ARG A 164 10.75 -2.79 11.91
C ARG A 164 10.81 -1.28 12.01
N GLN A 165 11.99 -0.72 11.70
CA GLN A 165 12.19 0.72 11.59
C GLN A 165 12.02 1.14 10.14
N VAL A 166 11.02 1.95 9.85
CA VAL A 166 10.88 2.62 8.56
C VAL A 166 11.49 4.00 8.73
N ASN A 167 12.76 4.16 8.35
CA ASN A 167 13.47 5.44 8.54
C ASN A 167 12.76 6.58 7.78
N SER A 168 12.54 7.69 8.49
CA SER A 168 11.85 8.90 8.00
C SER A 168 12.81 10.01 7.53
N THR A 169 14.03 9.65 7.15
CA THR A 169 15.09 10.60 6.73
C THR A 169 15.15 10.69 5.19
N PRO A 170 15.40 11.88 4.59
CA PRO A 170 15.51 12.02 3.14
C PRO A 170 16.62 11.12 2.55
N GLY A 171 16.29 10.36 1.50
CA GLY A 171 17.14 9.31 0.93
C GLY A 171 16.68 7.92 1.37
N MET A 172 15.72 7.35 0.62
CA MET A 172 14.95 6.13 0.94
C MET A 172 15.74 4.80 0.96
N GLU A 173 17.02 4.79 1.31
CA GLU A 173 17.84 3.56 1.23
C GLU A 173 17.91 2.74 2.53
N ALA A 174 17.48 3.28 3.67
CA ALA A 174 17.80 2.66 4.96
C ALA A 174 16.59 2.44 5.87
N GLY A 175 15.43 2.02 5.36
CA GLY A 175 14.50 1.30 6.25
C GLY A 175 15.20 0.04 6.75
N THR A 176 15.06 -0.33 8.02
CA THR A 176 15.37 -1.71 8.43
C THR A 176 14.31 -2.57 7.75
N ILE A 177 14.56 -3.03 6.52
CA ILE A 177 13.68 -3.98 5.84
C ILE A 177 13.56 -5.20 6.77
N GLY A 178 12.42 -5.90 6.82
CA GLY A 178 12.31 -7.17 7.57
C GLY A 178 12.65 -7.10 9.06
N GLY A 179 12.21 -6.04 9.76
CA GLY A 179 12.35 -5.83 11.22
C GLY A 179 13.27 -6.78 12.00
N SER A 180 12.67 -7.72 12.74
CA SER A 180 13.39 -8.71 13.55
C SER A 180 13.88 -9.93 12.77
N ALA A 181 13.92 -9.92 11.43
CA ALA A 181 14.45 -11.03 10.64
C ALA A 181 15.89 -11.40 11.03
N ALA A 182 16.70 -10.42 11.44
CA ALA A 182 18.04 -10.64 11.98
C ALA A 182 18.08 -11.03 13.47
N ALA A 183 16.94 -10.96 14.17
CA ALA A 183 16.76 -11.19 15.60
C ALA A 183 15.69 -12.27 15.87
N SER A 184 15.72 -13.37 15.10
CA SER A 184 14.74 -14.48 15.19
C SER A 184 14.64 -15.10 16.59
N GLU A 185 15.69 -15.00 17.41
CA GLU A 185 15.73 -15.50 18.78
C GLU A 185 15.31 -14.47 19.84
N ASN A 186 15.15 -13.19 19.48
CA ASN A 186 14.90 -12.10 20.44
C ASN A 186 14.10 -10.95 19.81
N TYR A 187 12.99 -11.25 19.15
CA TYR A 187 12.03 -10.24 18.74
C TYR A 187 11.17 -9.80 19.93
N ARG A 188 10.66 -8.58 19.87
CA ARG A 188 9.86 -8.02 20.97
C ARG A 188 8.60 -8.87 21.26
N ASN A 189 8.19 -8.87 22.53
CA ASN A 189 6.89 -9.37 22.92
C ASN A 189 5.76 -8.48 22.37
N LEU A 190 4.59 -9.08 22.16
CA LEU A 190 3.37 -8.37 21.78
C LEU A 190 2.92 -7.40 22.89
N GLN A 191 2.32 -6.30 22.47
CA GLN A 191 1.55 -5.41 23.33
C GLN A 191 0.05 -5.64 23.14
N THR A 192 -0.79 -5.05 23.97
CA THR A 192 -2.24 -5.15 23.80
C THR A 192 -2.67 -4.54 22.45
N PRO A 193 -3.57 -5.20 21.69
CA PRO A 193 -4.10 -4.61 20.46
C PRO A 193 -4.65 -3.21 20.69
N GLY A 194 -4.28 -2.27 19.82
CA GLY A 194 -4.65 -0.86 19.91
C GLY A 194 -3.67 0.02 20.70
N THR A 195 -2.71 -0.54 21.43
CA THR A 195 -1.80 0.26 22.29
C THR A 195 -0.42 0.53 21.68
N PHE A 196 -0.07 -0.16 20.60
CA PHE A 196 1.22 -0.01 19.94
C PHE A 196 1.05 0.03 18.43
N TRP A 197 1.68 1.01 17.80
CA TRP A 197 1.75 1.10 16.35
C TRP A 197 3.08 0.53 15.86
N GLU A 198 3.02 -0.35 14.87
CA GLU A 198 4.21 -0.73 14.11
C GLU A 198 3.89 -1.04 12.67
N TYR A 199 4.87 -0.80 11.82
CA TYR A 199 4.79 -1.15 10.41
C TYR A 199 5.06 -2.64 10.22
N ASN A 200 4.04 -3.40 9.80
CA ASN A 200 4.14 -4.86 9.64
C ASN A 200 3.34 -5.34 8.42
N ASP A 201 4.05 -5.86 7.41
CA ASP A 201 3.44 -6.26 6.13
C ASP A 201 2.66 -7.59 6.26
N VAL A 202 3.07 -8.49 7.16
CA VAL A 202 2.30 -9.72 7.44
C VAL A 202 0.93 -9.38 8.02
N ARG A 203 0.85 -8.40 8.93
CA ARG A 203 -0.42 -7.95 9.50
C ARG A 203 -1.32 -7.25 8.47
N VAL A 204 -0.73 -6.57 7.50
CA VAL A 204 -1.47 -6.01 6.36
C VAL A 204 -2.02 -7.12 5.47
N ASN A 205 -1.26 -8.19 5.24
CA ASN A 205 -1.75 -9.38 4.53
C ASN A 205 -2.90 -10.07 5.31
N ARG A 206 -2.86 -10.05 6.65
CA ARG A 206 -3.99 -10.51 7.48
C ARG A 206 -5.24 -9.66 7.25
N THR A 207 -5.09 -8.35 7.11
CA THR A 207 -6.20 -7.46 6.71
C THR A 207 -6.75 -7.82 5.34
N ALA A 208 -5.88 -7.99 4.33
CA ALA A 208 -6.29 -8.38 2.99
C ALA A 208 -7.05 -9.72 2.97
N LEU A 209 -6.53 -10.74 3.65
CA LEU A 209 -7.20 -12.03 3.76
C LEU A 209 -8.55 -11.91 4.48
N SER A 210 -8.64 -11.09 5.53
CA SER A 210 -9.90 -10.87 6.25
C SER A 210 -10.97 -10.21 5.37
N LEU A 211 -10.60 -9.20 4.58
CA LEU A 211 -11.49 -8.57 3.60
C LEU A 211 -11.91 -9.57 2.50
N LEU A 212 -10.98 -10.37 1.98
CA LEU A 212 -11.30 -11.43 1.02
C LEU A 212 -12.32 -12.43 1.59
N ARG A 213 -12.19 -12.81 2.86
CA ARG A 213 -13.14 -13.71 3.54
C ARG A 213 -14.51 -13.08 3.73
N LEU A 214 -14.58 -11.77 4.03
CA LEU A 214 -15.84 -11.05 4.11
C LEU A 214 -16.56 -10.97 2.77
N TYR A 215 -15.86 -10.50 1.74
CA TYR A 215 -16.43 -10.31 0.42
C TYR A 215 -16.74 -11.62 -0.30
N GLN A 216 -15.99 -12.69 0.01
CA GLN A 216 -15.99 -13.95 -0.73
C GLN A 216 -15.80 -13.77 -2.25
N THR A 217 -15.17 -12.67 -2.63
CA THR A 217 -14.92 -12.22 -4.00
C THR A 217 -13.50 -11.69 -4.06
N PRO A 218 -12.73 -11.94 -5.14
CA PRO A 218 -11.37 -11.42 -5.26
C PRO A 218 -11.33 -9.90 -5.05
N LEU A 219 -10.51 -9.44 -4.11
CA LEU A 219 -10.31 -8.01 -3.86
C LEU A 219 -9.96 -7.18 -5.12
N PRO A 220 -9.16 -7.67 -6.09
CA PRO A 220 -8.94 -6.91 -7.32
C PRO A 220 -10.20 -6.72 -8.16
N GLU A 221 -11.18 -7.64 -8.09
CA GLU A 221 -12.46 -7.47 -8.78
C GLU A 221 -13.29 -6.37 -8.11
N ILE A 222 -13.31 -6.32 -6.78
CA ILE A 222 -13.96 -5.23 -6.02
C ILE A 222 -13.29 -3.90 -6.34
N LEU A 223 -11.95 -3.82 -6.25
CA LEU A 223 -11.20 -2.60 -6.59
C LEU A 223 -11.48 -2.16 -8.03
N LYS A 224 -11.48 -3.10 -8.98
CA LYS A 224 -11.72 -2.81 -10.39
C LYS A 224 -13.11 -2.24 -10.61
N THR A 225 -14.14 -3.00 -10.24
CA THR A 225 -15.53 -2.69 -10.58
C THR A 225 -16.10 -1.53 -9.79
N ARG A 226 -15.63 -1.31 -8.56
CA ARG A 226 -16.21 -0.32 -7.65
C ARG A 226 -15.39 0.95 -7.48
N ILE A 227 -14.12 0.95 -7.88
CA ILE A 227 -13.25 2.13 -7.75
C ILE A 227 -12.62 2.47 -9.09
N MET A 228 -11.81 1.57 -9.65
CA MET A 228 -10.96 1.89 -10.81
C MET A 228 -11.77 2.16 -12.08
N ASP A 229 -12.77 1.33 -12.40
CA ASP A 229 -13.63 1.55 -13.56
C ASP A 229 -14.50 2.81 -13.40
N PRO A 230 -15.16 3.06 -12.24
CA PRO A 230 -15.92 4.30 -12.04
C PRO A 230 -15.12 5.59 -12.14
N ILE A 231 -13.84 5.59 -11.74
CA ILE A 231 -12.97 6.78 -11.85
C ILE A 231 -12.25 6.88 -13.20
N GLY A 232 -12.51 5.96 -14.13
CA GLY A 232 -11.86 5.95 -15.45
C GLY A 232 -10.37 5.61 -15.41
N ALA A 233 -9.93 4.79 -14.45
CA ALA A 233 -8.54 4.33 -14.42
C ALA A 233 -8.21 3.41 -15.62
N SER A 234 -6.92 3.35 -15.97
CA SER A 234 -6.45 2.48 -17.05
C SER A 234 -6.82 1.01 -16.79
N GLN A 235 -6.90 0.23 -17.87
CA GLN A 235 -7.20 -1.21 -17.79
C GLN A 235 -5.94 -2.09 -17.76
N THR A 236 -4.76 -1.47 -17.64
CA THR A 236 -3.45 -2.14 -17.78
C THR A 236 -2.80 -2.50 -16.45
N TRP A 237 -3.31 -1.98 -15.32
CA TRP A 237 -2.81 -2.35 -14.01
C TRP A 237 -3.15 -3.81 -13.70
N GLN A 238 -2.32 -4.42 -12.86
CA GLN A 238 -2.50 -5.78 -12.40
C GLN A 238 -2.29 -5.83 -10.89
N TRP A 239 -3.09 -6.66 -10.22
CA TRP A 239 -2.89 -7.02 -8.83
C TRP A 239 -2.42 -8.47 -8.78
N HIS A 240 -1.25 -8.69 -8.17
CA HIS A 240 -0.72 -10.03 -7.95
C HIS A 240 -0.74 -10.33 -6.45
N GLY A 241 -1.63 -11.25 -6.04
CA GLY A 241 -1.85 -11.61 -4.64
C GLY A 241 -3.32 -11.80 -4.32
#